data_AF-A0AAU4ECF1-F1
#
_entry.id   AF-A0AAU4ECF1-F1
#
_cell.length_a   1.000
_cell.length_b   1.000
_cell.length_c   1.000
_cell.angle_alpha   90.00
_cell.angle_beta   90.00
_cell.angle_gamma   90.00
#
_symmetry.space_group_name_H-M   'P 1'
#
loop_
_entity.id
_entity.type
_entity.pdbx_description
1 polymer ?
#
loop_
_entity_poly.entity_id
_entity_poly.type
_entity_poly.pdbx_seq_one_letter_code
_entity_poly.pdbx_strand_id
1 'polypeptide(L)'
;MTDRLGHKQTAAMFTLMVLGREVPNPELQERVGFTLTGKDRTQLNDTGYVASEKVGRTFVHQLTDRGWAWCEAEMQEQTPPPPRPQSVLCSALYLVLSGLGGFLSQEKLRPADIFGVKAELEPEAPPAEDLEGRIRVAYRELVKEPRGWVGLVDLRPKLGAPADEVDAVLKQLSGAGKIHLVPEDNRKALTAADHEAAIRIAGEDNHFVAFEAS
;
A
#
# COMPACT_ATOMS: atom_id res chain seq x y z
N MET A 1 -22.14 -16.03 21.79
CA MET A 1 -22.01 -15.93 20.33
C MET A 1 -21.57 -14.52 20.03
N THR A 2 -20.29 -14.32 19.74
CA THR A 2 -19.79 -13.00 19.32
C THR A 2 -20.41 -12.72 17.96
N ASP A 3 -21.06 -11.57 17.80
CA ASP A 3 -21.58 -11.14 16.51
C ASP A 3 -20.40 -11.07 15.53
N ARG A 4 -20.36 -12.00 14.57
CA ARG A 4 -19.24 -12.10 13.61
C ARG A 4 -19.32 -10.88 12.68
N LEU A 5 -18.16 -10.34 12.32
CA LEU A 5 -18.07 -9.18 11.44
C LEU A 5 -18.73 -9.49 10.08
N GLY A 6 -19.33 -8.47 9.47
CA GLY A 6 -19.86 -8.59 8.12
C GLY A 6 -18.73 -8.75 7.09
N HIS A 7 -19.05 -9.27 5.89
CA HIS A 7 -18.03 -9.60 4.87
C HIS A 7 -17.03 -8.47 4.58
N LYS A 8 -17.51 -7.23 4.49
CA LYS A 8 -16.64 -6.08 4.21
C LYS A 8 -15.66 -5.80 5.35
N GLN A 9 -16.12 -5.89 6.59
CA GLN A 9 -15.26 -5.74 7.77
C GLN A 9 -14.27 -6.90 7.87
N THR A 10 -14.70 -8.14 7.63
CA THR A 10 -13.80 -9.30 7.62
C THR A 10 -12.74 -9.19 6.52
N ALA A 11 -13.12 -8.74 5.32
CA ALA A 11 -12.17 -8.47 4.24
C ALA A 11 -11.16 -7.38 4.65
N ALA A 12 -11.61 -6.32 5.34
CA ALA A 12 -10.70 -5.28 5.84
C ALA A 12 -9.72 -5.86 6.86
N MET A 13 -10.20 -6.64 7.84
CA MET A 13 -9.39 -7.27 8.87
C MET A 13 -8.29 -8.16 8.29
N PHE A 14 -8.62 -9.05 7.35
CA PHE A 14 -7.62 -9.90 6.68
C PHE A 14 -6.66 -9.10 5.80
N THR A 15 -7.11 -8.03 5.15
CA THR A 15 -6.23 -7.17 4.36
C THR A 15 -5.20 -6.48 5.25
N LEU A 16 -5.63 -5.89 6.37
CA LEU A 16 -4.74 -5.25 7.34
C LEU A 16 -3.78 -6.27 7.97
N MET A 17 -4.24 -7.49 8.26
CA MET A 17 -3.39 -8.58 8.75
C MET A 17 -2.26 -8.92 7.78
N VAL A 18 -2.58 -9.14 6.51
CA VAL A 18 -1.59 -9.53 5.50
C VAL A 18 -0.58 -8.40 5.22
N LEU A 19 -1.03 -7.14 5.30
CA LEU A 19 -0.15 -5.98 5.11
C LEU A 19 0.71 -5.70 6.35
N GLY A 20 0.22 -6.01 7.56
CA GLY A 20 0.99 -5.96 8.80
C GLY A 20 1.38 -4.57 9.30
N ARG A 21 1.06 -3.50 8.55
CA ARG A 21 1.41 -2.11 8.83
C ARG A 21 0.19 -1.20 8.81
N GLU A 22 0.42 0.09 9.01
CA GLU A 22 -0.56 1.14 8.74
C GLU A 22 -0.94 1.19 7.25
N VAL A 23 -2.25 1.26 6.96
CA VAL A 23 -2.80 1.22 5.60
C VAL A 23 -3.78 2.36 5.37
N PRO A 24 -3.50 3.26 4.39
CA PRO A 24 -4.38 4.37 4.05
C PRO A 24 -5.56 3.90 3.18
N ASN A 25 -6.69 4.60 3.26
CA ASN A 25 -7.89 4.28 2.46
C ASN A 25 -7.68 4.18 0.93
N PRO A 26 -6.86 5.04 0.29
CA PRO A 26 -6.50 4.86 -1.11
C PRO A 26 -5.87 3.50 -1.42
N GLU A 27 -4.99 2.98 -0.54
CA GLU A 27 -4.40 1.65 -0.71
C GLU A 27 -5.45 0.55 -0.54
N LEU A 28 -6.36 0.65 0.45
CA LEU A 28 -7.48 -0.30 0.59
C LEU A 28 -8.37 -0.32 -0.67
N GLN A 29 -8.65 0.84 -1.24
CA GLN A 29 -9.42 0.94 -2.48
C GLN A 29 -8.71 0.26 -3.66
N GLU A 30 -7.39 0.41 -3.78
CA GLU A 30 -6.57 -0.21 -4.83
C GLU A 30 -6.48 -1.74 -4.65
N ARG A 31 -6.30 -2.23 -3.42
CA ARG A 31 -6.07 -3.66 -3.13
C ARG A 31 -7.35 -4.50 -3.15
N VAL A 32 -8.43 -3.99 -2.55
CA VAL A 32 -9.66 -4.77 -2.29
C VAL A 32 -10.94 -4.09 -2.76
N GLY A 33 -10.82 -2.92 -3.40
CA GLY A 33 -11.95 -2.28 -4.08
C GLY A 33 -12.89 -1.49 -3.17
N PHE A 34 -12.52 -1.25 -1.90
CA PHE A 34 -13.34 -0.43 -0.99
C PHE A 34 -12.49 0.36 0.01
N THR A 35 -13.10 1.42 0.57
CA THR A 35 -12.56 2.18 1.70
C THR A 35 -13.22 1.77 3.02
N LEU A 36 -12.44 1.83 4.10
CA LEU A 36 -12.89 1.64 5.48
C LEU A 36 -13.30 3.00 6.08
N THR A 37 -14.56 3.36 5.90
CA THR A 37 -15.13 4.63 6.35
C THR A 37 -16.50 4.43 7.01
N GLY A 38 -17.07 5.52 7.55
CA GLY A 38 -18.42 5.51 8.11
C GLY A 38 -18.61 4.47 9.22
N LYS A 39 -19.75 3.76 9.16
CA LYS A 39 -20.17 2.78 10.17
C LYS A 39 -19.22 1.60 10.31
N ASP A 40 -18.71 1.09 9.19
CA ASP A 40 -17.80 -0.06 9.19
C ASP A 40 -16.54 0.24 10.01
N ARG A 41 -15.95 1.43 9.79
CA ARG A 41 -14.78 1.92 10.52
C ARG A 41 -15.08 2.15 11.99
N THR A 42 -16.16 2.89 12.30
CA THR A 42 -16.48 3.20 13.70
C THR A 42 -16.73 1.94 14.51
N GLN A 43 -17.43 0.94 13.95
CA GLN A 43 -17.65 -0.31 14.67
C GLN A 43 -16.34 -1.07 14.93
N LEU A 44 -15.42 -1.15 13.97
CA LEU A 44 -14.11 -1.79 14.18
C LEU A 44 -13.23 -1.07 15.20
N ASN A 45 -13.34 0.26 15.25
CA ASN A 45 -12.69 1.07 16.28
C ASN A 45 -13.33 0.83 17.67
N ASP A 46 -14.67 0.84 17.75
CA ASP A 46 -15.42 0.67 19.00
C ASP A 46 -15.21 -0.73 19.61
N THR A 47 -15.05 -1.76 18.77
CA THR A 47 -14.69 -3.12 19.23
C THR A 47 -13.22 -3.28 19.57
N GLY A 48 -12.41 -2.24 19.32
CA GLY A 48 -10.96 -2.22 19.54
C GLY A 48 -10.18 -3.13 18.61
N TYR A 49 -10.71 -3.49 17.44
CA TYR A 49 -10.02 -4.36 16.48
C TYR A 49 -9.09 -3.58 15.54
N VAL A 50 -9.46 -2.35 15.20
CA VAL A 50 -8.70 -1.47 14.33
C VAL A 50 -8.46 -0.15 15.03
N ALA A 51 -7.22 0.35 14.96
CA ALA A 51 -6.91 1.74 15.22
C ALA A 51 -7.03 2.50 13.90
N SER A 52 -7.75 3.63 13.90
CA SER A 52 -7.87 4.48 12.71
C SER A 52 -7.52 5.91 13.06
N GLU A 53 -6.53 6.46 12.35
CA GLU A 53 -6.11 7.85 12.50
C GLU A 53 -6.44 8.66 11.26
N LYS A 54 -6.70 9.96 11.45
CA LYS A 54 -6.98 10.86 10.34
C LYS A 54 -5.68 11.59 9.97
N VAL A 55 -5.14 11.26 8.81
CA VAL A 55 -3.93 11.89 8.26
C VAL A 55 -4.36 12.76 7.07
N GLY A 56 -4.28 14.07 7.24
CA GLY A 56 -4.77 15.04 6.27
C GLY A 56 -6.26 14.84 5.93
N ARG A 57 -6.54 14.39 4.69
CA ARG A 57 -7.90 14.16 4.18
C ARG A 57 -8.32 12.68 4.18
N THR A 58 -7.43 11.78 4.53
CA THR A 58 -7.68 10.32 4.52
C THR A 58 -7.68 9.74 5.92
N PHE A 59 -8.16 8.50 6.04
CA PHE A 59 -7.93 7.67 7.23
C PHE A 59 -6.88 6.62 6.92
N VAL A 60 -6.05 6.37 7.93
CA VAL A 60 -5.03 5.32 7.97
C VAL A 60 -5.45 4.33 9.04
N HIS A 61 -5.30 3.04 8.76
CA HIS A 61 -5.85 1.96 9.55
C HIS A 61 -4.78 0.93 9.91
N GLN A 62 -4.79 0.43 11.14
CA GLN A 62 -3.89 -0.62 11.58
C GLN A 62 -4.65 -1.60 12.49
N LEU A 63 -4.25 -2.88 12.46
CA LEU A 63 -4.73 -3.83 13.46
C LEU A 63 -4.13 -3.53 14.83
N THR A 64 -4.97 -3.59 15.85
CA THR A 64 -4.53 -3.69 17.24
C THR A 64 -4.16 -5.13 17.58
N ASP A 65 -3.55 -5.39 18.73
CA ASP A 65 -3.33 -6.75 19.25
C ASP A 65 -4.62 -7.59 19.29
N ARG A 66 -5.73 -6.94 19.66
CA ARG A 66 -7.05 -7.58 19.69
C ARG A 66 -7.54 -7.89 18.27
N GLY A 67 -7.23 -7.03 17.31
CA GLY A 67 -7.51 -7.27 15.90
C GLY A 67 -6.74 -8.46 15.34
N TRP A 68 -5.47 -8.59 15.67
CA TRP A 68 -4.66 -9.77 15.32
C TRP A 68 -5.23 -11.06 15.90
N ALA A 69 -5.56 -11.05 17.20
CA ALA A 69 -6.17 -12.20 17.86
C ALA A 69 -7.54 -12.56 17.25
N TRP A 70 -8.31 -11.56 16.83
CA TRP A 70 -9.57 -11.78 16.11
C TRP A 70 -9.34 -12.45 14.75
N CYS A 71 -8.37 -11.98 13.97
CA CYS A 71 -8.03 -12.58 12.68
C CYS A 71 -7.57 -14.04 12.82
N GLU A 72 -6.75 -14.32 13.83
CA GLU A 72 -6.29 -15.67 14.13
C GLU A 72 -7.45 -16.60 14.44
N ALA A 73 -8.41 -16.16 15.27
CA ALA A 73 -9.62 -16.92 15.56
C ALA A 73 -10.49 -17.13 14.31
N GLU A 74 -10.72 -16.08 13.52
CA GLU A 74 -11.54 -16.15 12.31
C GLU A 74 -10.92 -17.05 11.23
N MET A 75 -9.59 -17.13 11.13
CA MET A 75 -8.92 -18.07 10.23
C MET A 75 -9.18 -19.53 10.58
N GLN A 76 -9.45 -19.86 11.85
CA GLN A 76 -9.79 -21.23 12.25
C GLN A 76 -11.23 -21.61 11.88
N GLU A 77 -12.08 -20.63 11.59
CA GLU A 77 -13.45 -20.87 11.15
C GLU A 77 -13.46 -21.55 9.78
N GLN A 78 -14.27 -22.59 9.65
CA GLN A 78 -14.42 -23.34 8.39
C GLN A 78 -15.45 -22.72 7.45
N THR A 79 -16.17 -21.69 7.92
CA THR A 79 -17.26 -21.08 7.18
C THR A 79 -17.20 -19.56 7.23
N PRO A 80 -17.53 -18.87 6.12
CA PRO A 80 -17.61 -17.42 6.08
C PRO A 80 -18.69 -16.88 7.02
N PRO A 81 -18.56 -15.62 7.50
CA PRO A 81 -19.57 -15.04 8.36
C PRO A 81 -20.88 -14.81 7.60
N PRO A 82 -22.02 -14.75 8.31
CA PRO A 82 -23.30 -14.48 7.68
C PRO A 82 -23.35 -13.05 7.09
N PRO A 83 -24.19 -12.81 6.07
CA PRO A 83 -25.05 -13.78 5.37
C PRO A 83 -24.24 -14.77 4.53
N ARG A 84 -24.86 -15.86 4.07
CA ARG A 84 -24.18 -16.83 3.20
C ARG A 84 -23.67 -16.12 1.94
N PRO A 85 -22.38 -16.23 1.59
CA PRO A 85 -21.85 -15.58 0.40
C PRO A 85 -22.44 -16.21 -0.86
N GLN A 86 -22.56 -15.41 -1.91
CA GLN A 86 -23.06 -15.87 -3.21
C GLN A 86 -22.01 -16.72 -3.95
N SER A 87 -20.72 -16.51 -3.68
CA SER A 87 -19.61 -17.21 -4.35
C SER A 87 -19.14 -18.42 -3.54
N VAL A 88 -19.11 -19.59 -4.19
CA VAL A 88 -18.54 -20.83 -3.63
C VAL A 88 -17.04 -20.71 -3.35
N LEU A 89 -16.34 -19.81 -4.05
CA LEU A 89 -14.92 -19.55 -3.82
C LEU A 89 -14.66 -19.01 -2.40
N CYS A 90 -15.59 -18.23 -1.86
CA CYS A 90 -15.48 -17.73 -0.49
C CYS A 90 -15.51 -18.88 0.53
N SER A 91 -16.42 -19.84 0.36
CA SER A 91 -16.44 -21.03 1.22
C SER A 91 -15.17 -21.87 1.08
N ALA A 92 -14.67 -22.07 -0.15
CA ALA A 92 -13.42 -22.80 -0.38
C ALA A 92 -12.22 -22.08 0.25
N LEU A 93 -12.17 -20.75 0.19
CA LEU A 93 -11.14 -19.95 0.84
C LEU A 93 -11.13 -20.17 2.35
N TYR A 94 -12.30 -20.21 3.01
CA TYR A 94 -12.35 -20.48 4.46
C TYR A 94 -11.84 -21.88 4.83
N LEU A 95 -12.04 -22.89 3.98
CA LEU A 95 -11.42 -24.20 4.19
C LEU A 95 -9.90 -24.15 4.08
N VAL A 96 -9.37 -23.38 3.12
CA VAL A 96 -7.92 -23.15 2.99
C VAL A 96 -7.38 -22.38 4.20
N LEU A 97 -8.06 -21.33 4.64
CA LEU A 97 -7.68 -20.54 5.81
C LEU A 97 -7.70 -21.39 7.09
N SER A 98 -8.72 -22.24 7.27
CA SER A 98 -8.80 -23.16 8.42
C SER A 98 -7.70 -24.21 8.39
N GLY A 99 -7.34 -24.75 7.22
CA GLY A 99 -6.18 -25.63 7.07
C GLY A 99 -4.86 -24.93 7.41
N LEU A 100 -4.67 -23.69 6.94
CA LEU A 100 -3.50 -22.89 7.25
C LEU A 100 -3.42 -22.51 8.73
N GLY A 101 -4.54 -22.08 9.30
CA GLY A 101 -4.67 -21.78 10.73
C GLY A 101 -4.34 -23.00 11.58
N GLY A 102 -4.81 -24.19 11.18
CA GLY A 102 -4.48 -25.44 11.86
C GLY A 102 -2.97 -25.75 11.82
N PHE A 103 -2.32 -25.55 10.67
CA PHE A 103 -0.88 -25.72 10.53
C PHE A 103 -0.09 -24.74 11.42
N LEU A 104 -0.44 -23.44 11.40
CA LEU A 104 0.22 -22.44 12.24
C LEU A 104 0.11 -22.77 13.73
N SER A 105 -1.09 -23.17 14.18
CA SER A 105 -1.31 -23.61 15.55
C SER A 105 -0.46 -24.83 15.94
N GLN A 106 -0.26 -25.79 15.02
CA GLN A 106 0.60 -26.96 15.27
C GLN A 106 2.07 -26.57 15.42
N GLU A 107 2.56 -25.67 14.58
CA GLU A 107 3.93 -25.16 14.61
C GLU A 107 4.17 -24.08 15.68
N LYS A 108 3.15 -23.74 16.49
CA LYS A 108 3.16 -22.65 17.49
C LYS A 108 3.53 -21.30 16.88
N LEU A 109 3.16 -21.10 15.63
CA LEU A 109 3.30 -19.84 14.91
C LEU A 109 1.96 -19.09 14.95
N ARG A 110 2.03 -17.77 15.00
CA ARG A 110 0.87 -16.88 14.86
C ARG A 110 0.95 -16.15 13.54
N PRO A 111 -0.19 -15.70 12.97
CA PRO A 111 -0.17 -14.84 11.78
C PRO A 111 0.71 -13.59 11.96
N ALA A 112 0.77 -13.02 13.17
CA ALA A 112 1.63 -11.90 13.51
C ALA A 112 3.14 -12.21 13.33
N ASP A 113 3.55 -13.46 13.55
CA ASP A 113 4.96 -13.86 13.40
C ASP A 113 5.37 -13.95 11.91
N ILE A 114 4.40 -14.00 11.00
CA ILE A 114 4.62 -14.04 9.53
C ILE A 114 4.42 -12.66 8.91
N PHE A 115 3.32 -12.00 9.27
CA PHE A 115 2.91 -10.75 8.62
C PHE A 115 3.29 -9.50 9.42
N GLY A 116 3.37 -9.58 10.75
CA GLY A 116 3.78 -8.45 11.61
C GLY A 116 5.26 -8.10 11.47
N VAL A 117 6.12 -9.09 11.27
CA VAL A 117 7.57 -8.90 11.05
C VAL A 117 7.87 -8.07 9.79
N LYS A 118 6.95 -8.09 8.81
CA LYS A 118 7.08 -7.31 7.58
C LYS A 118 7.06 -5.80 7.84
N ALA A 119 6.38 -5.34 8.90
CA ALA A 119 6.33 -3.94 9.29
C ALA A 119 7.54 -3.48 10.13
N GLU A 120 8.24 -4.39 10.81
CA GLU A 120 9.46 -4.07 11.56
C GLU A 120 10.72 -4.07 10.67
N LEU A 121 10.70 -4.87 9.59
CA LEU A 121 11.81 -4.97 8.63
C LEU A 121 11.71 -3.97 7.47
N GLU A 122 10.53 -3.39 7.24
CA GLU A 122 10.40 -2.19 6.42
C GLU A 122 10.63 -0.98 7.34
N PRO A 123 11.75 -0.25 7.22
CA PRO A 123 11.95 0.94 8.03
C PRO A 123 10.75 1.87 7.79
N GLU A 124 10.13 2.28 8.89
CA GLU A 124 9.11 3.32 8.98
C GLU A 124 9.57 4.51 8.12
N ALA A 125 9.00 4.62 6.92
CA ALA A 125 9.33 5.70 5.99
C ALA A 125 8.43 6.90 6.33
N PRO A 126 8.96 8.00 6.89
CA PRO A 126 8.22 9.25 6.89
C PRO A 126 8.30 9.87 5.47
N PRO A 127 7.71 11.05 5.26
CA PRO A 127 6.39 11.30 4.68
C PRO A 127 6.31 11.00 3.15
N ALA A 128 6.33 9.73 2.74
CA ALA A 128 6.22 9.38 1.31
C ALA A 128 4.89 9.79 0.66
N GLU A 129 3.76 9.80 1.40
CA GLU A 129 2.46 10.24 0.87
C GLU A 129 2.42 11.74 0.53
N ASP A 130 3.13 12.59 1.29
CA ASP A 130 3.26 14.02 0.98
C ASP A 130 4.21 14.24 -0.20
N LEU A 131 5.30 13.47 -0.26
CA LEU A 131 6.27 13.58 -1.34
C LEU A 131 5.70 13.10 -2.68
N GLU A 132 4.94 12.00 -2.71
CA GLU A 132 4.20 11.58 -3.92
C GLU A 132 3.25 12.69 -4.39
N GLY A 133 2.51 13.30 -3.46
CA GLY A 133 1.62 14.42 -3.75
C GLY A 133 2.37 15.60 -4.40
N ARG A 134 3.50 15.99 -3.82
CA ARG A 134 4.39 17.03 -4.36
C ARG A 134 4.94 16.66 -5.74
N ILE A 135 5.35 15.41 -5.96
CA ILE A 135 5.82 14.91 -7.25
C ILE A 135 4.71 15.04 -8.31
N ARG A 136 3.47 14.65 -8.00
CA ARG A 136 2.34 14.76 -8.93
C ARG A 136 1.99 16.20 -9.26
N VAL A 137 2.10 17.12 -8.30
CA VAL A 137 1.88 18.56 -8.53
C VAL A 137 2.99 19.12 -9.43
N ALA A 138 4.25 18.89 -9.08
CA ALA A 138 5.40 19.37 -9.85
C ALA A 138 5.41 18.82 -11.29
N TYR A 139 5.07 17.54 -11.47
CA TYR A 139 4.93 16.93 -12.79
C TYR A 139 3.83 17.62 -13.63
N ARG A 140 2.66 17.88 -13.04
CA ARG A 140 1.56 18.57 -13.75
C ARG A 140 1.88 20.00 -14.15
N GLU A 141 2.74 20.69 -13.40
CA GLU A 141 3.22 22.02 -13.76
C GLU A 141 4.22 22.01 -14.92
N LEU A 142 5.03 20.95 -15.01
CA LEU A 142 6.11 20.84 -16.00
C LEU A 142 5.65 20.19 -17.30
N VAL A 143 4.65 19.32 -17.24
CA VAL A 143 4.20 18.56 -18.41
C VAL A 143 3.46 19.48 -19.39
N LYS A 144 3.94 19.51 -20.64
CA LYS A 144 3.37 20.36 -21.69
C LYS A 144 2.23 19.69 -22.46
N GLU A 145 2.21 18.36 -22.46
CA GLU A 145 1.25 17.53 -23.18
C GLU A 145 0.76 16.39 -22.27
N PRO A 146 -0.48 15.89 -22.45
CA PRO A 146 -0.95 14.75 -21.68
C PRO A 146 0.00 13.56 -21.80
N ARG A 147 0.43 13.00 -20.66
CA ARG A 147 1.41 11.89 -20.59
C ARG A 147 2.80 12.24 -21.16
N GLY A 148 3.14 13.52 -21.23
CA GLY A 148 4.44 13.98 -21.72
C GLY A 148 5.60 13.63 -20.77
N TRP A 149 6.80 13.53 -21.34
CA TRP A 149 8.02 13.30 -20.60
C TRP A 149 8.50 14.58 -19.90
N VAL A 150 8.84 14.46 -18.62
CA VAL A 150 9.42 15.54 -17.81
C VAL A 150 10.81 15.12 -17.36
N GLY A 151 11.79 16.01 -17.54
CA GLY A 151 13.17 15.76 -17.12
C GLY A 151 13.28 15.74 -15.59
N LEU A 152 14.03 14.79 -15.04
CA LEU A 152 14.28 14.70 -13.60
C LEU A 152 15.08 15.90 -13.09
N VAL A 153 15.93 16.50 -13.93
CA VAL A 153 16.67 17.73 -13.66
C VAL A 153 15.75 18.92 -13.34
N ASP A 154 14.59 18.98 -14.00
CA ASP A 154 13.59 20.04 -13.80
C ASP A 154 12.63 19.72 -12.65
N LEU A 155 12.36 18.43 -12.44
CA LEU A 155 11.42 17.96 -11.41
C LEU A 155 12.01 18.09 -10.01
N ARG A 156 13.24 17.62 -9.78
CA ARG A 156 13.86 17.52 -8.45
C ARG A 156 13.92 18.86 -7.69
N PRO A 157 14.29 19.99 -8.30
CA PRO A 157 14.34 21.29 -7.62
C PRO A 157 12.99 21.75 -7.06
N LYS A 158 11.87 21.29 -7.63
CA LYS A 158 10.51 21.65 -7.17
C LYS A 158 10.03 20.87 -5.94
N LEU A 159 10.73 19.80 -5.57
CA LEU A 159 10.25 18.90 -4.51
C LEU A 159 10.72 19.34 -3.12
N GLY A 160 11.86 20.03 -3.01
CA GLY A 160 12.42 20.48 -1.73
C GLY A 160 12.71 19.33 -0.75
N ALA A 161 12.97 18.13 -1.28
CA ALA A 161 13.23 16.90 -0.53
C ALA A 161 14.62 16.34 -0.87
N PRO A 162 15.24 15.55 0.03
CA PRO A 162 16.49 14.86 -0.23
C PRO A 162 16.44 13.97 -1.48
N ALA A 163 17.58 13.84 -2.17
CA ALA A 163 17.67 13.13 -3.45
C ALA A 163 17.32 11.63 -3.32
N ASP A 164 17.75 11.02 -2.22
CA ASP A 164 17.51 9.62 -1.87
C ASP A 164 16.04 9.33 -1.54
N GLU A 165 15.36 10.25 -0.85
CA GLU A 165 13.91 10.15 -0.58
C GLU A 165 13.09 10.24 -1.88
N VAL A 166 13.41 11.19 -2.76
CA VAL A 166 12.76 11.33 -4.07
C VAL A 166 12.98 10.08 -4.92
N ASP A 167 14.18 9.51 -4.89
CA ASP A 167 14.51 8.30 -5.67
C ASP A 167 13.77 7.07 -5.16
N ALA A 168 13.62 6.94 -3.85
CA ALA A 168 12.85 5.86 -3.24
C ALA A 168 11.39 5.91 -3.71
N VAL A 169 10.76 7.09 -3.66
CA VAL A 169 9.36 7.26 -4.08
C VAL A 169 9.18 7.05 -5.59
N LEU A 170 10.06 7.59 -6.44
CA LEU A 170 9.96 7.39 -7.89
C LEU A 170 10.19 5.91 -8.28
N LYS A 171 11.12 5.21 -7.62
CA LYS A 171 11.31 3.76 -7.83
C LYS A 171 10.08 2.96 -7.39
N GLN A 172 9.48 3.31 -6.27
CA GLN A 172 8.25 2.68 -5.80
C GLN A 172 7.09 2.89 -6.79
N LEU A 173 6.89 4.12 -7.27
CA LEU A 173 5.86 4.43 -8.27
C LEU A 173 6.10 3.71 -9.60
N SER A 174 7.35 3.58 -10.03
CA SER A 174 7.73 2.84 -11.23
C SER A 174 7.48 1.33 -11.06
N GLY A 175 7.87 0.76 -9.92
CA GLY A 175 7.59 -0.64 -9.58
C GLY A 175 6.09 -0.96 -9.47
N ALA A 176 5.28 0.02 -9.07
CA ALA A 176 3.82 -0.07 -9.06
C ALA A 176 3.16 0.19 -10.44
N GLY A 177 3.94 0.49 -11.48
CA GLY A 177 3.43 0.78 -12.82
C GLY A 177 2.69 2.12 -12.95
N LYS A 178 2.84 3.04 -11.98
CA LYS A 178 2.17 4.35 -11.96
C LYS A 178 2.92 5.41 -12.76
N ILE A 179 4.23 5.21 -12.97
CA ILE A 179 5.10 6.06 -13.78
C ILE A 179 6.03 5.23 -14.64
N HIS A 180 6.49 5.83 -15.73
CA HIS A 180 7.58 5.33 -16.57
C HIS A 180 8.81 6.18 -16.36
N LEU A 181 9.96 5.54 -16.17
CA LEU A 181 11.27 6.16 -16.13
C LEU A 181 12.05 5.67 -17.33
N VAL A 182 12.61 6.59 -18.10
CA VAL A 182 13.35 6.25 -19.33
C VAL A 182 14.70 6.99 -19.39
N PRO A 183 15.71 6.38 -20.01
CA PRO A 183 16.96 7.07 -20.34
C PRO A 183 16.72 8.14 -21.41
N GLU A 184 17.62 9.12 -21.49
CA GLU A 184 17.71 10.02 -22.64
C GLU A 184 18.38 9.27 -23.81
N ASP A 185 17.69 9.23 -24.95
CA ASP A 185 18.19 8.62 -26.18
C ASP A 185 19.35 9.45 -26.77
N ASN A 186 19.26 10.78 -26.69
CA ASN A 186 20.32 11.68 -27.14
C ASN A 186 21.36 11.94 -26.04
N ARG A 187 22.14 10.91 -25.71
CA ARG A 187 23.16 10.98 -24.64
C ARG A 187 24.19 12.12 -24.80
N LYS A 188 24.38 12.66 -26.01
CA LYS A 188 25.28 13.79 -26.26
C LYS A 188 24.71 15.14 -25.82
N ALA A 189 23.40 15.22 -25.56
CA ALA A 189 22.74 16.42 -25.06
C ALA A 189 22.69 16.48 -23.53
N LEU A 190 23.06 15.39 -22.83
CA LEU A 190 23.07 15.34 -21.38
C LEU A 190 24.18 16.22 -20.80
N THR A 191 23.79 17.06 -19.85
CA THR A 191 24.70 17.87 -19.06
C THR A 191 25.12 17.14 -17.78
N ALA A 192 26.11 17.67 -17.06
CA ALA A 192 26.49 17.14 -15.75
C ALA A 192 25.32 17.14 -14.75
N ALA A 193 24.43 18.15 -14.84
CA ALA A 193 23.24 18.24 -14.00
C ALA A 193 22.21 17.15 -14.33
N ASP A 194 22.09 16.75 -15.60
CA ASP A 194 21.21 15.65 -15.99
C ASP A 194 21.71 14.31 -15.45
N HIS A 195 23.03 14.09 -15.46
CA HIS A 195 23.65 12.90 -14.87
C HIS A 195 23.51 12.85 -13.35
N GLU A 196 23.64 13.99 -12.67
CA GLU A 196 23.43 14.08 -11.22
C GLU A 196 21.96 13.87 -10.83
N ALA A 197 21.04 14.36 -11.66
CA ALA A 197 19.60 14.20 -11.46
C ALA A 197 19.05 12.85 -11.95
N ALA A 198 19.87 11.98 -12.55
CA ALA A 198 19.42 10.70 -13.06
C ALA A 198 19.07 9.70 -11.95
N ILE A 199 18.19 8.76 -12.26
CA ILE A 199 17.82 7.65 -11.37
C ILE A 199 18.29 6.34 -11.96
N ARG A 200 19.14 5.65 -11.21
CA ARG A 200 19.67 4.35 -11.62
C ARG A 200 18.70 3.21 -11.30
N ILE A 201 18.24 2.50 -12.32
CA ILE A 201 17.37 1.32 -12.23
C ILE A 201 17.97 0.21 -13.07
N ALA A 202 18.12 -1.00 -12.49
CA ALA A 202 18.63 -2.18 -13.17
C ALA A 202 19.96 -1.99 -13.94
N GLY A 203 20.80 -1.02 -13.51
CA GLY A 203 22.07 -0.73 -14.15
C GLY A 203 22.01 0.28 -15.31
N GLU A 204 20.90 0.99 -15.48
CA GLU A 204 20.75 2.09 -16.44
C GLU A 204 20.30 3.38 -15.75
N ASP A 205 20.80 4.52 -16.23
CA ASP A 205 20.48 5.85 -15.71
C ASP A 205 19.30 6.44 -16.48
N ASN A 206 18.21 6.68 -15.76
CA ASN A 206 16.97 7.23 -16.31
C ASN A 206 16.94 8.74 -16.07
N HIS A 207 16.48 9.49 -17.06
CA HIS A 207 16.56 10.95 -17.08
C HIS A 207 15.19 11.61 -17.18
N PHE A 208 14.17 10.88 -17.65
CA PHE A 208 12.81 11.37 -17.80
C PHE A 208 11.80 10.53 -17.03
N VAL A 209 10.71 11.19 -16.64
CA VAL A 209 9.54 10.58 -16.02
C VAL A 209 8.26 10.94 -16.78
N ALA A 210 7.34 9.98 -16.91
CA ALA A 210 5.97 10.22 -17.34
C ALA A 210 4.99 9.46 -16.43
N PHE A 211 3.85 10.08 -16.12
CA PHE A 211 2.77 9.42 -15.37
C PHE A 211 1.82 8.66 -16.29
N GLU A 212 1.34 7.52 -15.82
CA GLU A 212 0.21 6.81 -16.43
C GLU A 212 -1.10 7.60 -16.28
N ALA A 213 -2.02 7.41 -17.22
CA ALA A 213 -3.33 8.04 -17.13
C ALA A 213 -4.08 7.45 -15.91
N SER A 214 -4.54 8.33 -15.02
CA SER A 214 -5.48 7.97 -13.95
C SER A 214 -6.90 7.93 -14.48
#